data_AF-A0A1Y1RFU7-F1
#
_entry.id   AF-A0A1Y1RFU7-F1
#
_cell.length_a   1.000
_cell.length_b   1.000
_cell.length_c   1.000
_cell.angle_alpha   90.00
_cell.angle_beta   90.00
_cell.angle_gamma   90.00
#
_symmetry.space_group_name_H-M   'P 1'
#
loop_
_entity.id
_entity.type
_entity.pdbx_description
1 polymer ?
#
loop_
_entity_poly.entity_id
_entity_poly.type
_entity_poly.pdbx_seq_one_letter_code
_entity_poly.pdbx_strand_id
1 'polypeptide(L)'
;MNSLVCVYLQNPREKFFGRLHELSVQGVQFVGIDIKSFDDWCYELVEEDEKNIFPSALYVPSWRIEKIVLDESQGVLKSFSENFYQRTDQKIELYFPIIEL
;
A
#
# COMPACT_ATOMS: atom_id res chain seq x y z
N MET A 1 14.79 -3.02 2.25
CA MET A 1 13.80 -2.37 3.16
C MET A 1 12.48 -3.07 2.94
N ASN A 2 11.67 -3.35 3.97
CA ASN A 2 10.40 -4.09 3.87
C ASN A 2 9.28 -3.38 4.67
N SER A 3 9.28 -2.05 4.66
CA SER A 3 8.34 -1.26 5.43
C SER A 3 7.04 -1.02 4.67
N LEU A 4 5.92 -0.96 5.39
CA LEU A 4 4.65 -0.50 4.84
C LEU A 4 4.65 1.03 4.79
N VAL A 5 4.22 1.60 3.66
CA VAL A 5 4.29 3.03 3.39
C VAL A 5 3.06 3.52 2.65
N CYS A 6 2.74 4.79 2.83
CA CYS A 6 1.88 5.57 1.95
C CYS A 6 2.73 6.38 0.97
N VAL A 7 2.55 6.20 -0.33
CA VAL A 7 3.22 6.95 -1.39
C VAL A 7 2.23 7.97 -1.99
N TYR A 8 2.58 9.25 -1.91
CA TYR A 8 1.78 10.35 -2.45
C TYR A 8 2.36 10.79 -3.78
N LEU A 9 1.55 10.76 -4.84
CA LEU A 9 1.96 11.13 -6.18
C LEU A 9 1.37 12.47 -6.62
N GLN A 10 2.08 13.12 -7.53
CA GLN A 10 1.63 14.30 -8.25
C GLN A 10 1.56 14.04 -9.76
N ASN A 11 0.69 14.81 -10.42
CA ASN A 11 0.53 14.89 -11.88
C ASN A 11 0.42 13.53 -12.60
N PRO A 12 -0.70 12.79 -12.44
CA PRO A 12 -1.89 13.07 -11.63
C PRO A 12 -1.70 12.79 -10.12
N ARG A 13 -2.63 13.34 -9.31
CA ARG A 13 -2.66 13.12 -7.86
C ARG A 13 -3.25 11.76 -7.53
N GLU A 14 -2.41 10.90 -6.97
CA GLU A 14 -2.76 9.53 -6.58
C GLU A 14 -2.13 9.24 -5.22
N LYS A 15 -2.69 8.27 -4.49
CA LYS A 15 -2.12 7.82 -3.22
C LYS A 15 -2.15 6.31 -3.19
N PHE A 16 -1.02 5.73 -2.87
CA PHE A 16 -0.89 4.28 -2.76
C PHE A 16 -0.50 3.90 -1.34
N PHE A 17 -1.04 2.77 -0.89
CA PHE A 17 -0.60 2.09 0.31
C PHE A 17 0.07 0.77 -0.09
N GLY A 18 1.22 0.44 0.47
CA GLY A 18 1.92 -0.78 0.08
C GLY A 18 3.23 -1.03 0.79
N ARG A 19 3.93 -2.09 0.37
CA ARG A 19 5.28 -2.43 0.85
C ARG A 19 6.33 -1.81 -0.05
N LEU A 20 7.23 -1.03 0.55
CA LEU A 20 8.42 -0.50 -0.11
C LEU A 20 9.43 -1.63 -0.36
N HIS A 21 9.92 -1.77 -1.59
CA HIS A 21 11.00 -2.69 -1.96
C HIS A 21 12.32 -1.95 -2.14
N GLU A 22 12.31 -0.90 -2.96
CA GLU A 22 13.48 -0.09 -3.26
C GLU A 22 13.15 1.39 -3.22
N LEU A 23 14.06 2.18 -2.65
CA LEU A 23 14.05 3.63 -2.66
C LEU A 23 15.40 4.11 -3.20
N SER A 24 15.37 4.82 -4.32
CA SER A 24 16.56 5.39 -4.96
C SER A 24 16.32 6.84 -5.36
N VAL A 25 17.36 7.49 -5.89
CA VAL A 25 17.24 8.85 -6.44
C VAL A 25 16.39 8.85 -7.71
N GLN A 26 16.37 7.75 -8.47
CA GLN A 26 15.62 7.66 -9.73
C GLN A 26 14.12 7.45 -9.47
N GLY A 27 13.77 6.73 -8.41
CA GLY A 27 12.38 6.47 -8.06
C GLY A 27 12.23 5.46 -6.93
N VAL A 28 11.02 4.90 -6.88
CA VAL A 28 10.61 3.94 -5.87
C VAL A 28 9.99 2.73 -6.54
N GLN A 29 10.35 1.55 -6.05
CA GLN A 29 9.66 0.29 -6.34
C GLN A 29 8.88 -0.16 -5.10
N PHE A 30 7.60 -0.48 -5.29
CA PHE A 30 6.74 -0.95 -4.21
C PHE A 30 5.63 -1.85 -4.75
N VAL A 31 5.10 -2.75 -3.91
CA VAL A 31 3.84 -3.45 -4.21
C VAL A 31 2.76 -2.79 -3.37
N GLY A 32 1.70 -2.31 -4.01
CA GLY A 32 0.66 -1.58 -3.30
C GLY A 32 -0.66 -1.48 -4.05
N ILE A 33 -1.61 -0.83 -3.39
CA ILE A 33 -2.98 -0.61 -3.82
C ILE A 33 -3.29 0.90 -3.79
N ASP A 34 -4.12 1.39 -4.72
CA ASP A 34 -4.68 2.74 -4.59
C ASP A 34 -5.49 2.81 -3.30
N ILE A 35 -5.25 3.82 -2.46
CA ILE A 35 -5.99 4.03 -1.22
C ILE A 35 -7.50 4.11 -1.48
N LYS A 36 -7.93 4.59 -2.66
CA LYS A 36 -9.35 4.61 -3.05
C LYS A 36 -9.98 3.23 -3.14
N SER A 37 -9.19 2.19 -3.40
CA SER A 37 -9.65 0.80 -3.51
C SER A 37 -9.45 0.01 -2.21
N PHE A 38 -8.85 0.61 -1.18
CA PHE A 38 -8.48 -0.10 0.05
C PHE A 38 -9.71 -0.62 0.82
N ASP A 39 -10.76 0.18 0.91
CA ASP A 39 -11.96 -0.21 1.65
C ASP A 39 -12.73 -1.32 0.95
N ASP A 40 -12.89 -1.20 -0.37
CA ASP A 40 -13.54 -2.23 -1.20
C ASP A 40 -12.72 -3.52 -1.19
N TRP A 41 -11.39 -3.42 -1.25
CA TRP A 41 -10.51 -4.58 -1.15
C TRP A 41 -10.65 -5.31 0.19
N CYS A 42 -10.67 -4.59 1.31
CA CYS A 42 -10.94 -5.18 2.62
C CYS A 42 -12.30 -5.88 2.67
N TYR A 43 -13.31 -5.31 2.01
CA TYR A 43 -14.65 -5.89 1.95
C TYR A 43 -14.66 -7.19 1.14
N GLU A 44 -14.11 -7.19 -0.08
CA GLU A 44 -14.00 -8.40 -0.93
C GLU A 44 -13.24 -9.55 -0.23
N LEU A 45 -12.22 -9.22 0.58
CA LEU A 45 -11.48 -10.23 1.32
C LEU A 45 -12.29 -10.92 2.43
N VAL A 46 -13.29 -10.25 2.99
CA VAL A 46 -14.13 -10.78 4.07
C VAL A 46 -15.32 -11.57 3.52
N GLU A 47 -15.91 -11.13 2.41
CA GLU A 47 -17.09 -11.79 1.81
C GLU A 47 -16.77 -13.12 1.11
N GLU A 48 -15.48 -13.48 0.95
CA GLU A 48 -15.01 -14.67 0.22
C GLU A 48 -15.51 -14.77 -1.25
N ASP A 49 -16.00 -13.67 -1.80
CA ASP A 49 -16.44 -13.55 -3.19
C ASP A 49 -15.25 -13.56 -4.17
N GLU A 50 -15.55 -13.59 -5.47
CA GLU A 50 -14.54 -13.54 -6.53
C GLU A 50 -13.70 -12.26 -6.40
N LYS A 51 -12.47 -12.43 -5.91
CA LYS A 51 -11.53 -11.31 -5.63
C LYS A 51 -11.20 -10.60 -6.93
N ASN A 52 -11.56 -9.32 -7.03
CA ASN A 52 -11.32 -8.50 -8.22
C ASN A 52 -10.23 -7.45 -7.97
N ILE A 53 -9.99 -7.11 -6.71
CA ILE A 53 -9.00 -6.09 -6.34
C ILE A 53 -7.73 -6.74 -5.79
N PHE A 54 -6.59 -6.46 -6.43
CA PHE A 54 -5.28 -6.95 -6.01
C PHE A 54 -4.22 -5.84 -5.99
N PRO A 55 -3.30 -5.88 -5.01
CA PRO A 55 -2.10 -5.06 -5.05
C PRO A 55 -1.27 -5.31 -6.32
N SER A 56 -0.64 -4.28 -6.83
CA SER A 56 0.20 -4.33 -8.03
C SER A 56 1.63 -3.92 -7.70
N ALA A 57 2.60 -4.50 -8.41
CA ALA A 57 3.98 -4.01 -8.40
C ALA A 57 4.09 -2.74 -9.23
N LEU A 58 4.66 -1.67 -8.67
CA LEU A 58 4.77 -0.36 -9.29
C LEU A 58 6.21 0.16 -9.21
N TYR A 59 6.67 0.77 -10.30
CA TYR A 59 7.78 1.71 -10.29
C TYR A 59 7.25 3.13 -10.49
N VAL A 60 7.64 4.04 -9.60
CA VAL A 60 7.29 5.46 -9.70
C VAL A 60 8.56 6.30 -9.76
N PRO A 61 8.74 7.15 -10.78
CA PRO A 61 9.92 8.00 -10.87
C PRO A 61 9.85 9.15 -9.84
N SER A 62 11.00 9.58 -9.32
CA SER A 62 11.09 10.55 -8.21
C SER A 62 10.37 11.87 -8.46
N TRP A 63 10.31 12.35 -9.72
CA TRP A 63 9.63 13.61 -10.06
C TRP A 63 8.11 13.54 -9.88
N ARG A 64 7.52 12.34 -9.83
CA ARG A 64 6.11 12.15 -9.50
C ARG A 64 5.85 12.01 -8.01
N ILE A 65 6.87 11.80 -7.18
CA ILE A 65 6.69 11.54 -5.75
C ILE A 65 6.63 12.87 -5.01
N GLU A 66 5.52 13.14 -4.34
CA GLU A 66 5.36 14.29 -3.44
C GLU A 66 5.97 13.97 -2.07
N LYS A 67 5.65 12.80 -1.51
CA LYS A 67 6.20 12.28 -0.26
C LYS A 67 5.96 10.78 -0.09
N ILE A 68 6.76 10.18 0.78
CA ILE A 68 6.59 8.80 1.26
C ILE A 68 6.47 8.87 2.78
N VAL A 69 5.44 8.25 3.33
CA VAL A 69 5.16 8.26 4.77
C VAL A 69 5.14 6.81 5.26
N LEU A 70 5.84 6.53 6.36
CA LEU A 70 5.81 5.22 7.00
C LEU A 70 4.40 4.94 7.55
N ASP A 71 3.92 3.71 7.41
CA ASP A 71 2.66 3.29 8.01
C ASP A 71 2.85 3.12 9.52
N GLU A 72 2.39 4.09 10.29
CA GLU A 72 2.50 4.10 11.74
C GLU A 72 1.22 4.64 12.37
N SER A 73 0.83 4.06 13.49
CA SER A 73 -0.27 4.54 14.30
C SER A 73 0.10 5.85 14.98
N GLN A 74 -0.80 6.81 14.96
CA GLN A 74 -0.58 8.15 15.51
C GLN A 74 -1.60 8.42 16.62
N GLY A 75 -1.19 8.14 17.86
CA GLY A 75 -2.04 8.26 19.04
C GLY A 75 -3.24 7.31 18.96
N VAL A 76 -4.43 7.86 18.75
CA VAL A 76 -5.69 7.08 18.63
C VAL A 76 -5.98 6.65 17.19
N LEU A 77 -5.27 7.20 16.22
CA LEU A 77 -5.45 6.85 14.81
C LEU A 77 -4.63 5.60 14.50
N LYS A 78 -5.34 4.56 14.06
CA LYS A 78 -4.73 3.30 13.61
C LYS A 78 -4.01 3.49 12.29
N SER A 79 -2.92 2.75 12.10
CA SER A 79 -2.28 2.58 10.81
C SER A 79 -3.19 1.87 9.80
N PHE A 80 -2.84 1.89 8.52
CA PHE A 80 -3.57 1.11 7.52
C PHE A 80 -3.45 -0.39 7.78
N SER A 81 -2.26 -0.87 8.16
CA SER A 81 -2.04 -2.28 8.53
C SER A 81 -2.89 -2.72 9.72
N GLU A 82 -3.02 -1.89 10.76
CA GLU A 82 -3.88 -2.17 11.90
C GLU A 82 -5.37 -2.16 11.54
N ASN A 83 -5.81 -1.19 10.71
CA ASN A 83 -7.18 -1.13 10.22
C ASN A 83 -7.53 -2.38 9.40
N PHE A 84 -6.63 -2.79 8.50
CA PHE A 84 -6.78 -4.00 7.70
C PHE A 84 -6.91 -5.24 8.59
N TYR A 85 -6.01 -5.42 9.56
CA TYR A 85 -6.05 -6.55 10.47
C TYR A 85 -7.36 -6.59 11.26
N GLN A 86 -7.82 -5.45 11.77
CA GLN A 86 -9.09 -5.39 12.51
C GLN A 86 -10.29 -5.80 11.66
N ARG A 87 -10.29 -5.48 10.36
CA ARG A 87 -11.43 -5.75 9.45
C ARG A 87 -11.43 -7.16 8.89
N THR A 88 -10.25 -7.72 8.64
CA THR A 88 -10.10 -8.96 7.88
C THR A 88 -9.59 -10.14 8.73
N ASP A 89 -9.10 -9.87 9.94
CA ASP A 89 -8.32 -10.80 10.79
C ASP A 89 -7.09 -11.40 10.09
N GLN A 90 -6.58 -10.71 9.07
CA GLN A 90 -5.43 -11.16 8.27
C GLN A 90 -4.31 -10.13 8.30
N LYS A 91 -3.07 -10.61 8.22
CA LYS A 91 -1.90 -9.73 8.11
C LYS A 91 -1.81 -9.21 6.68
N ILE A 92 -1.84 -7.89 6.52
CA ILE A 92 -1.80 -7.25 5.19
C ILE A 92 -0.52 -7.59 4.43
N GLU A 93 0.54 -7.94 5.16
CA GLU A 93 1.82 -8.35 4.62
C GLU A 93 1.76 -9.59 3.72
N LEU A 94 0.74 -10.43 3.88
CA LEU A 94 0.51 -11.60 3.03
C LEU A 94 0.16 -11.21 1.59
N TYR A 95 -0.30 -9.98 1.39
CA TYR A 95 -0.79 -9.47 0.11
C TYR A 95 0.20 -8.57 -0.62
N PHE A 96 1.30 -8.18 0.03
CA PHE A 96 2.38 -7.42 -0.58
C PHE A 96 3.65 -8.28 -0.60
N PRO A 97 3.78 -9.23 -1.55
CA PRO A 97 4.92 -10.14 -1.59
C PRO A 97 6.25 -9.39 -1.70
N ILE A 98 7.32 -9.97 -1.16
CA ILE A 98 8.67 -9.52 -1.46
C ILE A 98 8.96 -9.92 -2.91
N ILE A 99 9.24 -8.93 -3.75
CA ILE A 99 9.58 -9.14 -5.16
C ILE A 99 11.03 -8.73 -5.41
N GLU A 100 11.69 -9.44 -6.31
CA GLU A 100 12.93 -9.03 -6.96
C GLU A 100 12.55 -8.64 -8.39
N LEU A 101 12.70 -7.36 -8.74
CA LEU A 101 12.44 -6.82 -10.08
C LEU A 101 13.76 -6.58 -10.83
#